data_AF-A0AAE0I535-F1
#
_entry.id   AF-A0AAE0I535-F1
#
_cell.length_a   1.000
_cell.length_b   1.000
_cell.length_c   1.000
_cell.angle_alpha   90.00
_cell.angle_beta   90.00
_cell.angle_gamma   90.00
#
_symmetry.space_group_name_H-M   'P 1'
#
loop_
_entity.id
_entity.type
_entity.pdbx_description
1 polymer ?
#
loop_
_entity_poly.entity_id
_entity_poly.type
_entity_poly.pdbx_seq_one_letter_code
_entity_poly.pdbx_strand_id
1 'polypeptide(L)'
;LSSVKKSHTTGGSHLASSHSLSSSTKRSTFFGNFFGSSLQPPVPEKPRLVSCVVCMDEERPVHRTAKLKCGHRMCYPCLKRNFKLSITDPQNMPPKCCTADHIPLKHVEHLFDTAFKQTWNRKLAEYTTRNRIYCPSRNCGEWIRPEDIRRGEDGRKYGRCSRCKTKVCYVCHGRWHYSRECPRDDETNQFLEQAKREGWQRCHRCKHMVELQEGCNHMTW
;
A
#
# COMPACT_ATOMS: atom_id res chain seq x y z
N LEU A 1 15.00 -24.03 52.90
CA LEU A 1 16.42 -24.30 53.23
C LEU A 1 17.23 -23.99 51.98
N SER A 2 17.71 -22.76 51.80
CA SER A 2 19.11 -22.33 52.11
C SER A 2 20.01 -22.48 50.86
N SER A 3 20.90 -21.57 50.48
CA SER A 3 21.08 -20.16 50.88
C SER A 3 21.89 -19.37 49.83
N VAL A 4 21.48 -18.12 49.62
CA VAL A 4 22.25 -16.90 49.30
C VAL A 4 23.80 -17.00 49.21
N LYS A 5 24.40 -16.32 48.21
CA LYS A 5 25.49 -15.34 48.45
C LYS A 5 25.72 -14.34 47.29
N LYS A 6 25.69 -13.05 47.63
CA LYS A 6 26.28 -11.92 46.88
C LYS A 6 27.74 -11.72 47.30
N SER A 7 28.52 -11.01 46.50
CA SER A 7 29.77 -10.36 46.94
C SER A 7 29.93 -8.96 46.30
N HIS A 8 30.55 -8.05 47.05
CA HIS A 8 30.84 -6.65 46.72
C HIS A 8 32.36 -6.41 46.72
N THR A 9 32.84 -5.46 45.91
CA THR A 9 33.92 -4.50 46.20
C THR A 9 33.50 -3.13 45.61
N THR A 10 33.87 -1.90 46.04
CA THR A 10 34.79 -1.27 47.04
C THR A 10 36.19 -0.86 46.57
N GLY A 11 36.45 0.45 46.61
CA GLY A 11 37.76 1.11 46.36
C GLY A 11 37.76 1.95 45.07
N GLY A 12 38.22 3.21 45.03
CA GLY A 12 38.73 4.07 46.11
C GLY A 12 39.00 5.50 45.61
N SER A 13 39.04 6.48 46.51
CA SER A 13 39.15 7.92 46.23
C SER A 13 40.61 8.40 46.15
N HIS A 14 40.90 9.44 45.35
CA HIS A 14 42.07 10.31 45.61
C HIS A 14 41.79 11.79 45.31
N LEU A 15 42.29 12.65 46.20
CA LEU A 15 42.26 14.11 46.17
C LEU A 15 43.57 14.68 45.61
N ALA A 16 43.54 15.89 45.03
CA ALA A 16 44.68 16.79 45.00
C ALA A 16 44.20 18.26 44.91
N SER A 17 44.79 19.15 45.72
CA SER A 17 44.50 20.60 45.76
C SER A 17 45.77 21.43 45.54
N SER A 18 45.67 22.58 44.88
CA SER A 18 46.54 23.78 45.00
C SER A 18 45.91 24.91 44.15
N HIS A 19 45.62 26.13 44.63
CA HIS A 19 46.55 27.24 44.97
C HIS A 19 47.51 27.58 43.81
N SER A 20 47.73 28.81 43.36
CA SER A 20 47.30 30.18 43.74
C SER A 20 47.67 31.12 42.54
N LEU A 21 47.19 32.37 42.37
CA LEU A 21 47.68 33.64 42.94
C LEU A 21 46.97 34.81 42.21
N SER A 22 47.07 36.03 42.74
CA SER A 22 46.42 37.24 42.20
C SER A 22 47.23 37.98 41.13
N SER A 23 46.54 38.72 40.26
CA SER A 23 47.07 39.95 39.66
C SER A 23 45.93 40.91 39.31
N SER A 24 45.91 42.08 39.96
CA SER A 24 45.04 43.19 39.55
C SER A 24 45.85 44.14 38.66
N THR A 25 45.29 44.52 37.51
CA THR A 25 45.80 45.66 36.76
C THR A 25 44.64 46.53 36.30
N LYS A 26 44.44 47.66 37.00
CA LYS A 26 43.55 48.72 36.53
C LYS A 26 44.22 49.40 35.33
N ARG A 27 43.48 49.60 34.24
CA ARG A 27 43.80 50.63 33.25
C ARG A 27 42.51 51.32 32.80
N SER A 28 42.46 52.63 32.98
CA SER A 28 41.32 53.49 32.70
C SER A 28 41.44 54.15 31.32
N THR A 29 40.31 54.67 30.81
CA THR A 29 40.19 55.67 29.72
C THR A 29 40.70 55.20 28.33
N PHE A 30 40.17 55.65 27.19
CA PHE A 30 39.21 56.72 26.89
C PHE A 30 38.36 56.37 25.64
N PHE A 31 37.22 57.05 25.48
CA PHE A 31 36.26 57.08 24.37
C PHE A 31 36.56 56.39 23.02
N GLY A 32 35.57 55.64 22.53
CA GLY A 32 35.44 55.22 21.13
C GLY A 32 33.99 54.83 20.81
N ASN A 33 33.15 55.80 20.46
CA ASN A 33 31.75 55.56 20.06
C ASN A 33 31.70 54.87 18.69
N PHE A 34 31.66 53.55 18.68
CA PHE A 34 31.26 52.75 17.51
C PHE A 34 29.90 52.11 17.79
N PHE A 35 28.87 52.60 17.10
CA PHE A 35 27.55 51.96 17.07
C PHE A 35 27.60 50.68 16.24
N GLY A 36 28.26 49.65 16.78
CA GLY A 36 28.13 48.29 16.27
C GLY A 36 26.75 47.75 16.62
N SER A 37 25.86 47.62 15.62
CA SER A 37 24.62 46.87 15.79
C SER A 37 24.98 45.46 16.27
N SER A 38 24.55 45.12 17.49
CA SER A 38 24.84 43.83 18.09
C SER A 38 24.17 42.74 17.25
N LEU A 39 24.98 42.05 16.43
CA LEU A 39 24.60 40.79 15.80
C LEU A 39 24.49 39.74 16.90
N GLN A 40 23.36 39.75 17.62
CA GLN A 40 23.00 38.67 18.51
C GLN A 40 22.97 37.39 17.66
N PRO A 41 23.70 36.32 18.05
CA PRO A 41 23.62 35.06 17.35
C PRO A 41 22.16 34.57 17.39
N PRO A 42 21.62 34.00 16.30
CA PRO A 42 20.22 33.63 16.23
C PRO A 42 19.90 32.63 17.34
N VAL A 43 19.03 33.05 18.27
CA VAL A 43 18.58 32.22 19.38
C VAL A 43 17.93 30.96 18.78
N PRO A 44 18.33 29.74 19.17
CA PRO A 44 17.76 28.53 18.61
C PRO A 44 16.26 28.46 18.93
N GLU A 45 15.41 28.74 17.94
CA GLU A 45 13.95 28.71 18.08
C GLU A 45 13.54 27.31 18.54
N LYS A 46 12.86 27.22 19.69
CA LYS A 46 12.44 25.93 20.25
C LYS A 46 11.58 25.20 19.21
N PRO A 47 11.88 23.93 18.88
CA PRO A 47 11.18 23.24 17.82
C PRO A 47 9.69 23.11 18.17
N ARG A 48 8.82 23.64 17.31
CA ARG A 48 7.37 23.52 17.49
C ARG A 48 7.00 22.03 17.49
N LEU A 49 6.33 21.59 18.55
CA LEU A 49 5.91 20.21 18.72
C LEU A 49 4.40 20.06 18.47
N VAL A 50 3.98 18.84 18.13
CA VAL A 50 2.60 18.50 17.76
C VAL A 50 2.30 17.04 18.11
N SER A 51 1.05 16.75 18.49
CA SER A 51 0.57 15.38 18.72
C SER A 51 0.25 14.65 17.39
N CYS A 52 0.25 13.31 17.45
CA CYS A 52 -0.07 12.42 16.33
C CYS A 52 -1.45 11.79 16.52
N VAL A 53 -2.33 11.92 15.53
CA VAL A 53 -3.71 11.40 15.57
C VAL A 53 -3.83 9.87 15.72
N VAL A 54 -2.76 9.10 15.44
CA VAL A 54 -2.80 7.62 15.45
C VAL A 54 -2.20 7.00 16.71
N CYS A 55 -1.05 7.46 17.19
CA CYS A 55 -0.43 6.90 18.39
C CYS A 55 -0.73 7.70 19.65
N MET A 56 -1.14 8.97 19.53
CA MET A 56 -1.31 9.90 20.65
C MET A 56 -0.03 10.07 21.52
N ASP A 57 1.13 9.63 21.02
CA ASP A 57 2.44 9.79 21.65
C ASP A 57 2.71 11.24 22.07
N GLU A 58 3.57 11.38 23.07
CA GLU A 58 4.19 12.65 23.44
C GLU A 58 4.73 13.44 22.24
N GLU A 59 4.60 14.75 22.39
CA GLU A 59 4.80 15.81 21.41
C GLU A 59 6.01 15.62 20.48
N ARG A 60 5.74 15.51 19.17
CA ARG A 60 6.77 15.29 18.13
C ARG A 60 7.09 16.60 17.40
N PRO A 61 8.35 16.86 17.01
CA PRO A 61 8.69 18.03 16.18
C PRO A 61 7.91 18.05 14.86
N VAL A 62 7.40 19.23 14.47
CA VAL A 62 6.56 19.42 13.27
C VAL A 62 7.18 18.79 12.01
N HIS A 63 8.49 18.88 11.81
CA HIS A 63 9.20 18.34 10.65
C HIS A 63 9.26 16.79 10.59
N ARG A 64 8.88 16.11 11.67
CA ARG A 64 8.74 14.63 11.74
C ARG A 64 7.27 14.17 11.61
N THR A 65 6.39 15.07 11.15
CA THR A 65 4.97 14.82 10.94
C THR A 65 4.50 15.34 9.59
N ALA A 66 3.55 14.65 8.97
CA ALA A 66 2.81 15.20 7.83
C ALA A 66 1.51 15.85 8.31
N LYS A 67 1.20 17.05 7.81
CA LYS A 67 -0.16 17.61 7.85
C LYS A 67 -0.93 17.04 6.65
N LEU A 68 -2.05 16.39 6.93
CA LEU A 68 -2.92 15.78 5.93
C LEU A 68 -3.97 16.78 5.41
N LYS A 69 -4.63 16.47 4.29
CA LYS A 69 -5.69 17.32 3.72
C LYS A 69 -6.81 17.64 4.72
N CYS A 70 -7.19 16.66 5.55
CA CYS A 70 -8.20 16.80 6.60
C CYS A 70 -7.75 17.61 7.83
N GLY A 71 -6.58 18.27 7.79
CA GLY A 71 -6.05 19.08 8.89
C GLY A 71 -5.28 18.29 9.96
N HIS A 72 -5.61 17.02 10.19
CA HIS A 72 -4.90 16.15 11.13
C HIS A 72 -3.41 16.00 10.83
N ARG A 73 -2.62 15.74 11.88
CA ARG A 73 -1.19 15.41 11.79
C ARG A 73 -0.92 13.96 12.15
N MET A 74 -0.04 13.33 11.37
CA MET A 74 0.44 11.99 11.63
C MET A 74 1.97 11.94 11.59
N CYS A 75 2.59 11.29 12.58
CA CYS A 75 4.04 11.13 12.66
C CYS A 75 4.54 10.14 11.61
N TYR A 76 5.80 10.31 11.18
CA TYR A 76 6.41 9.43 10.18
C TYR A 76 6.43 7.93 10.55
N PRO A 77 6.62 7.51 11.82
CA PRO A 77 6.46 6.10 12.21
C PRO A 77 5.06 5.53 11.92
N CYS A 78 3.99 6.26 12.26
CA CYS A 78 2.61 5.84 12.01
C CYS A 78 2.28 5.81 10.51
N LEU A 79 2.72 6.82 9.75
CA LEU A 79 2.65 6.81 8.28
C LEU A 79 3.34 5.58 7.68
N LYS A 80 4.58 5.30 8.09
CA LYS A 80 5.37 4.17 7.60
C LYS A 80 4.71 2.83 7.93
N ARG A 81 4.08 2.70 9.10
CA ARG A 81 3.29 1.52 9.48
C ARG A 81 2.03 1.37 8.62
N ASN A 82 1.24 2.43 8.48
CA ASN A 82 -0.03 2.42 7.73
C ASN A 82 0.19 2.05 6.25
N PHE A 83 1.18 2.68 5.58
CA PHE A 83 1.54 2.33 4.20
C PHE A 83 2.03 0.88 4.05
N LYS A 84 2.78 0.33 5.01
CA LYS A 84 3.17 -1.09 5.00
C LYS A 84 1.96 -2.01 5.11
N LEU A 85 1.03 -1.73 6.03
CA LEU A 85 -0.20 -2.52 6.23
C LEU A 85 -1.08 -2.53 4.97
N SER A 86 -1.19 -1.39 4.26
CA SER A 86 -1.99 -1.30 3.03
C SER A 86 -1.54 -2.23 1.90
N ILE A 87 -0.26 -2.63 1.86
CA ILE A 87 0.25 -3.59 0.86
C ILE A 87 -0.20 -5.01 1.20
N THR A 88 -0.18 -5.37 2.49
CA THR A 88 -0.48 -6.71 2.99
C THR A 88 -1.98 -6.99 3.05
N ASP A 89 -2.80 -5.99 3.36
CA ASP A 89 -4.24 -6.14 3.57
C ASP A 89 -5.05 -5.21 2.64
N PRO A 90 -5.88 -5.77 1.74
CA PRO A 90 -6.77 -4.99 0.88
C PRO A 90 -7.73 -4.06 1.63
N GLN A 91 -8.16 -4.40 2.86
CA GLN A 91 -9.07 -3.54 3.65
C GLN A 91 -8.38 -2.24 4.10
N ASN A 92 -7.06 -2.28 4.24
CA ASN A 92 -6.23 -1.12 4.57
C ASN A 92 -5.74 -0.36 3.32
N MET A 93 -6.18 -0.73 2.11
CA MET A 93 -5.84 -0.02 0.87
C MET A 93 -7.03 0.80 0.33
N PRO A 94 -6.82 2.08 -0.02
CA PRO A 94 -5.64 2.89 0.24
C PRO A 94 -5.58 3.39 1.70
N PRO A 95 -4.38 3.74 2.22
CA PRO A 95 -4.19 4.50 3.45
C PRO A 95 -5.12 5.72 3.53
N LYS A 96 -5.93 5.80 4.59
CA LYS A 96 -6.82 6.93 4.90
C LYS A 96 -6.56 7.44 6.32
N CYS A 97 -7.14 8.60 6.64
CA CYS A 97 -7.16 9.14 7.99
C CYS A 97 -8.58 9.14 8.54
N CYS A 98 -9.39 10.15 8.22
CA CYS A 98 -10.79 10.27 8.63
C CYS A 98 -11.74 10.60 7.47
N THR A 99 -11.20 10.95 6.30
CA THR A 99 -11.95 11.29 5.09
C THR A 99 -11.93 10.12 4.09
N ALA A 100 -12.84 10.14 3.11
CA ALA A 100 -12.82 9.20 2.01
C ALA A 100 -11.54 9.30 1.16
N ASP A 101 -10.96 10.50 1.09
CA ASP A 101 -9.67 10.81 0.45
C ASP A 101 -8.52 9.98 1.03
N HIS A 102 -7.74 9.38 0.14
CA HIS A 102 -6.53 8.66 0.53
C HIS A 102 -5.36 9.60 0.81
N ILE A 103 -4.42 9.14 1.65
CA ILE A 103 -3.16 9.82 1.95
C ILE A 103 -2.22 9.64 0.76
N PRO A 104 -1.81 10.70 0.03
CA PRO A 104 -0.94 10.54 -1.14
C PRO A 104 0.51 10.20 -0.76
N LEU A 105 1.20 9.45 -1.64
CA LEU A 105 2.60 9.02 -1.48
C LEU A 105 3.59 10.16 -1.14
N LYS A 106 3.31 11.40 -1.57
CA LYS A 106 4.15 12.59 -1.29
C LYS A 106 4.50 12.77 0.19
N HIS A 107 3.59 12.37 1.10
CA HIS A 107 3.82 12.49 2.55
C HIS A 107 4.83 11.47 3.10
N VAL A 108 5.16 10.44 2.33
CA VAL A 108 6.05 9.34 2.71
C VAL A 108 7.20 9.13 1.72
N GLU A 109 7.39 10.07 0.80
CA GLU A 109 8.33 9.92 -0.32
C GLU A 109 9.80 9.77 0.14
N HIS A 110 10.17 10.43 1.23
CA HIS A 110 11.49 10.32 1.87
C HIS A 110 11.57 9.18 2.93
N LEU A 111 10.46 8.49 3.20
CA LEU A 111 10.38 7.41 4.21
C LEU A 111 10.56 6.01 3.62
N PHE A 112 10.47 5.90 2.30
CA PHE A 112 10.49 4.65 1.54
C PHE A 112 11.43 4.73 0.34
N ASP A 113 12.03 3.59 0.01
CA ASP A 113 12.83 3.36 -1.18
C ASP A 113 11.96 3.23 -2.45
N THR A 114 12.60 3.31 -3.61
CA THR A 114 11.91 3.24 -4.91
C THR A 114 11.21 1.91 -5.15
N ALA A 115 11.76 0.77 -4.67
CA ALA A 115 11.15 -0.55 -4.87
C ALA A 115 9.87 -0.71 -4.04
N PHE A 116 9.84 -0.18 -2.80
CA PHE A 116 8.59 -0.09 -2.04
C PHE A 116 7.53 0.77 -2.74
N LYS A 117 7.90 1.96 -3.25
CA LYS A 117 6.95 2.85 -3.97
C LYS A 117 6.35 2.16 -5.21
N GLN A 118 7.17 1.48 -6.01
CA GLN A 118 6.70 0.69 -7.16
C GLN A 118 5.77 -0.45 -6.74
N THR A 119 6.11 -1.18 -5.67
CA THR A 119 5.28 -2.28 -5.15
C THR A 119 3.94 -1.76 -4.62
N TRP A 120 3.95 -0.64 -3.90
CA TRP A 120 2.75 0.02 -3.40
C TRP A 120 1.84 0.49 -4.54
N ASN A 121 2.39 1.14 -5.57
CA ASN A 121 1.62 1.57 -6.74
C ASN A 121 0.99 0.38 -7.49
N ARG A 122 1.72 -0.72 -7.68
CA ARG A 122 1.17 -1.96 -8.26
C ARG A 122 0.02 -2.51 -7.42
N LYS A 123 0.16 -2.51 -6.09
CA LYS A 123 -0.86 -3.02 -5.15
C LYS A 123 -2.08 -2.10 -5.03
N LEU A 124 -1.89 -0.79 -5.13
CA LEU A 124 -2.98 0.18 -5.23
C LEU A 124 -3.79 -0.09 -6.50
N ALA A 125 -3.12 -0.17 -7.66
CA ALA A 125 -3.78 -0.46 -8.94
C ALA A 125 -4.49 -1.82 -8.94
N GLU A 126 -3.89 -2.84 -8.32
CA GLU A 126 -4.53 -4.14 -8.11
C GLU A 126 -5.84 -3.97 -7.33
N TYR A 127 -5.78 -3.48 -6.09
CA TYR A 127 -6.94 -3.47 -5.20
C TYR A 127 -8.04 -2.46 -5.62
N THR A 128 -7.71 -1.39 -6.36
CA THR A 128 -8.71 -0.48 -6.96
C THR A 128 -9.34 -1.02 -8.24
N THR A 129 -8.72 -1.97 -8.92
CA THR A 129 -9.28 -2.60 -10.11
C THR A 129 -10.46 -3.51 -9.74
N ARG A 130 -11.60 -3.32 -10.44
CA ARG A 130 -12.77 -4.22 -10.38
C ARG A 130 -12.50 -5.49 -11.20
N ASN A 131 -13.11 -6.60 -10.80
CA ASN A 131 -13.01 -7.90 -11.49
C ASN A 131 -11.54 -8.33 -11.72
N ARG A 132 -10.74 -8.35 -10.63
CA ARG A 132 -9.33 -8.76 -10.66
C ARG A 132 -9.20 -10.22 -11.12
N ILE A 133 -8.36 -10.44 -12.12
CA ILE A 133 -8.01 -11.77 -12.63
C ILE A 133 -6.61 -12.13 -12.14
N TYR A 134 -6.45 -13.31 -11.58
CA TYR A 134 -5.17 -13.83 -11.10
C TYR A 134 -4.70 -15.01 -11.94
N CYS A 135 -3.39 -15.19 -12.06
CA CYS A 135 -2.84 -16.32 -12.82
C CYS A 135 -3.10 -17.66 -12.10
N PRO A 136 -3.85 -18.61 -12.70
CA PRO A 136 -4.22 -19.90 -12.08
C PRO A 136 -3.07 -20.94 -12.13
N SER A 137 -1.84 -20.52 -12.44
CA SER A 137 -0.68 -21.42 -12.41
C SER A 137 -0.19 -21.54 -10.96
N ARG A 138 -0.02 -22.78 -10.48
CA ARG A 138 0.16 -23.13 -9.05
C ARG A 138 1.24 -22.32 -8.31
N ASN A 139 2.29 -21.90 -9.01
CA ASN A 139 3.43 -21.16 -8.44
C ASN A 139 3.53 -19.70 -8.92
N CYS A 140 2.46 -19.16 -9.54
CA CYS A 140 2.46 -17.82 -10.09
C CYS A 140 1.61 -16.84 -9.29
N GLY A 141 0.28 -17.01 -9.28
CA GLY A 141 -0.66 -16.13 -8.57
C GLY A 141 -0.64 -14.65 -8.98
N GLU A 142 0.13 -14.27 -10.01
CA GLU A 142 0.31 -12.86 -10.40
C GLU A 142 -1.02 -12.27 -10.90
N TRP A 143 -1.36 -11.08 -10.43
CA TRP A 143 -2.49 -10.32 -10.93
C TRP A 143 -2.26 -9.94 -12.40
N ILE A 144 -3.28 -10.20 -13.23
CA ILE A 144 -3.29 -9.80 -14.64
C ILE A 144 -3.92 -8.41 -14.72
N ARG A 145 -3.10 -7.43 -15.09
CA ARG A 145 -3.56 -6.06 -15.28
C ARG A 145 -4.55 -5.95 -16.44
N PRO A 146 -5.47 -4.97 -16.44
CA PRO A 146 -6.39 -4.72 -17.54
C PRO A 146 -5.71 -4.59 -18.92
N GLU A 147 -4.52 -3.99 -18.98
CA GLU A 147 -3.77 -3.79 -20.23
C GLU A 147 -3.15 -5.10 -20.78
N ASP A 148 -3.00 -6.12 -19.93
CA ASP A 148 -2.54 -7.46 -20.32
C ASP A 148 -3.71 -8.35 -20.81
N ILE A 149 -4.94 -7.84 -20.84
CA ILE A 149 -6.14 -8.51 -21.36
C ILE A 149 -6.28 -8.18 -22.85
N ARG A 150 -6.40 -9.23 -23.67
CA ARG A 150 -6.46 -9.16 -25.14
C ARG A 150 -7.72 -9.81 -25.67
N ARG A 151 -8.15 -9.41 -26.87
CA ARG A 151 -9.16 -10.11 -27.65
C ARG A 151 -8.45 -11.00 -28.67
N GLY A 152 -8.84 -12.28 -28.76
CA GLY A 152 -8.38 -13.20 -29.81
C GLY A 152 -9.22 -13.07 -31.08
N GLU A 153 -8.79 -13.75 -32.15
CA GLU A 153 -9.49 -13.79 -33.45
C GLU A 153 -10.94 -14.28 -33.34
N ASP A 154 -11.21 -15.27 -32.47
CA ASP A 154 -12.56 -15.74 -32.12
C ASP A 154 -13.45 -14.68 -31.40
N GLY A 155 -12.98 -13.44 -31.26
CA GLY A 155 -13.65 -12.38 -30.50
C GLY A 155 -13.59 -12.55 -28.98
N ARG A 156 -13.07 -13.67 -28.46
CA ARG A 156 -13.00 -14.00 -27.03
C ARG A 156 -11.89 -13.25 -26.30
N LYS A 157 -12.14 -12.86 -25.04
CA LYS A 157 -11.14 -12.17 -24.18
C LYS A 157 -10.26 -13.16 -23.40
N TYR A 158 -8.97 -12.89 -23.32
CA TYR A 158 -8.02 -13.64 -22.48
C TYR A 158 -6.97 -12.72 -21.86
N GLY A 159 -6.60 -13.00 -20.61
CA GLY A 159 -5.45 -12.39 -19.96
C GLY A 159 -4.16 -13.10 -20.33
N ARG A 160 -3.06 -12.38 -20.55
CA ARG A 160 -1.71 -12.99 -20.64
C ARG A 160 -0.91 -12.64 -19.39
N CYS A 161 -0.57 -13.64 -18.58
CA CYS A 161 0.21 -13.41 -17.36
C CYS A 161 1.57 -12.77 -17.70
N SER A 162 1.86 -11.60 -17.11
CA SER A 162 3.11 -10.87 -17.32
C SER A 162 4.34 -11.66 -16.85
N ARG A 163 4.22 -12.40 -15.74
CA ARG A 163 5.29 -13.20 -15.11
C ARG A 163 5.55 -14.52 -15.84
N CYS A 164 4.57 -15.42 -15.93
CA CYS A 164 4.77 -16.79 -16.47
C CYS A 164 4.21 -17.00 -17.88
N LYS A 165 3.76 -15.94 -18.56
CA LYS A 165 3.21 -15.94 -19.94
C LYS A 165 1.98 -16.84 -20.20
N THR A 166 1.48 -17.54 -19.19
CA THR A 166 0.26 -18.37 -19.25
C THR A 166 -0.94 -17.54 -19.73
N LYS A 167 -1.68 -18.04 -20.71
CA LYS A 167 -2.98 -17.47 -21.13
C LYS A 167 -4.08 -17.91 -20.15
N VAL A 168 -4.94 -16.98 -19.77
CA VAL A 168 -6.02 -17.14 -18.77
C VAL A 168 -7.33 -16.70 -19.39
N CYS A 169 -8.40 -17.48 -19.24
CA CYS A 169 -9.71 -17.11 -19.74
C CYS A 169 -10.27 -15.92 -18.95
N TYR A 170 -10.81 -14.92 -19.65
CA TYR A 170 -11.40 -13.75 -18.99
C TYR A 170 -12.71 -14.07 -18.25
N VAL A 171 -13.44 -15.12 -18.67
CA VAL A 171 -14.74 -15.48 -18.09
C VAL A 171 -14.55 -16.31 -16.82
N CYS A 172 -14.01 -17.53 -16.92
CA CYS A 172 -13.87 -18.42 -15.77
C CYS A 172 -12.64 -18.20 -14.88
N HIS A 173 -11.77 -17.23 -15.24
CA HIS A 173 -10.45 -16.97 -14.63
C HIS A 173 -9.50 -18.19 -14.60
N GLY A 174 -9.86 -19.28 -15.28
CA GLY A 174 -9.07 -20.51 -15.41
C GLY A 174 -8.01 -20.42 -16.52
N ARG A 175 -7.28 -21.52 -16.73
CA ARG A 175 -6.36 -21.63 -17.88
C ARG A 175 -7.15 -21.46 -19.18
N TRP A 176 -6.54 -20.81 -20.17
CA TRP A 176 -7.14 -20.65 -21.49
C TRP A 176 -7.49 -22.01 -22.12
N HIS A 177 -8.69 -22.10 -22.69
CA HIS A 177 -9.22 -23.27 -23.36
C HIS A 177 -9.60 -22.93 -24.81
N TYR A 178 -9.36 -23.85 -25.74
CA TYR A 178 -9.67 -23.62 -27.16
C TYR A 178 -11.15 -23.86 -27.49
N SER A 179 -11.86 -24.71 -26.73
CA SER A 179 -13.31 -24.93 -26.84
C SER A 179 -14.07 -23.60 -26.87
N ARG A 180 -15.05 -23.44 -27.77
CA ARG A 180 -15.80 -22.20 -27.91
C ARG A 180 -16.59 -21.87 -26.64
N GLU A 181 -17.33 -22.84 -26.10
CA GLU A 181 -17.90 -22.74 -24.76
C GLU A 181 -16.83 -22.72 -23.67
N CYS A 182 -17.10 -21.95 -22.62
CA CYS A 182 -16.29 -21.87 -21.41
C CYS A 182 -16.82 -22.86 -20.35
N PRO A 183 -16.00 -23.80 -19.82
CA PRO A 183 -16.50 -24.85 -18.92
C PRO A 183 -17.04 -24.40 -17.55
N ARG A 184 -16.81 -23.14 -17.17
CA ARG A 184 -17.20 -22.53 -15.90
C ARG A 184 -17.72 -21.10 -16.14
N ASP A 185 -18.52 -20.96 -17.17
CA ASP A 185 -19.35 -19.78 -17.38
C ASP A 185 -20.71 -20.11 -16.77
N ASP A 186 -20.85 -19.81 -15.47
CA ASP A 186 -21.97 -20.32 -14.67
C ASP A 186 -23.31 -19.71 -15.12
N GLU A 187 -23.31 -18.49 -15.65
CA GLU A 187 -24.49 -17.86 -16.28
C GLU A 187 -24.89 -18.60 -17.57
N THR A 188 -23.92 -18.88 -18.45
CA THR A 188 -24.18 -19.67 -19.68
C THR A 188 -24.59 -21.11 -19.33
N ASN A 189 -23.99 -21.72 -18.30
CA ASN A 189 -24.33 -23.07 -17.86
C ASN A 189 -25.77 -23.12 -17.30
N GLN A 190 -26.17 -22.16 -16.45
CA GLN A 190 -27.54 -22.06 -15.94
C GLN A 190 -28.55 -21.85 -17.07
N PHE A 191 -28.26 -20.98 -18.04
CA PHE A 191 -29.09 -20.80 -19.22
C PHE A 191 -29.21 -22.09 -20.05
N LEU A 192 -28.11 -22.84 -20.22
CA LEU A 192 -28.11 -24.13 -20.91
C LEU A 192 -28.83 -25.24 -20.14
N GLU A 193 -28.85 -25.20 -18.80
CA GLU A 193 -29.62 -26.12 -17.96
C GLU A 193 -31.11 -25.79 -17.98
N GLN A 194 -31.48 -24.51 -17.94
CA GLN A 194 -32.85 -24.04 -18.12
C GLN A 194 -33.38 -24.48 -19.49
N ALA A 195 -32.64 -24.18 -20.56
CA ALA A 195 -32.94 -24.59 -21.92
C ALA A 195 -33.16 -26.11 -22.05
N LYS A 196 -32.31 -26.93 -21.42
CA LYS A 196 -32.50 -28.40 -21.41
C LYS A 196 -33.80 -28.82 -20.69
N ARG A 197 -34.16 -28.13 -19.60
CA ARG A 197 -35.38 -28.41 -18.84
C ARG A 197 -36.65 -28.03 -19.62
N GLU A 198 -36.57 -26.97 -20.40
CA GLU A 198 -37.63 -26.46 -21.28
C GLU A 198 -37.62 -27.11 -22.68
N GLY A 199 -36.76 -28.12 -22.91
CA GLY A 199 -36.69 -28.84 -24.18
C GLY A 199 -36.10 -28.03 -25.36
N TRP A 200 -35.58 -26.83 -25.11
CA TRP A 200 -35.00 -25.96 -26.13
C TRP A 200 -33.75 -26.57 -26.75
N GLN A 201 -33.68 -26.58 -28.07
CA GLN A 201 -32.56 -27.14 -28.84
C GLN A 201 -31.78 -26.06 -29.58
N ARG A 202 -30.52 -26.32 -29.90
CA ARG A 202 -29.71 -25.44 -30.75
C ARG A 202 -29.99 -25.74 -32.21
N CYS A 203 -30.57 -24.79 -32.94
CA CYS A 203 -30.77 -24.92 -34.39
C CYS A 203 -29.46 -25.28 -35.10
N HIS A 204 -29.46 -26.37 -35.87
CA HIS A 204 -28.24 -26.88 -36.51
C HIS A 204 -27.60 -25.89 -37.49
N ARG A 205 -28.40 -25.03 -38.14
CA ARG A 205 -27.98 -24.05 -39.15
C ARG A 205 -27.43 -22.76 -38.53
N CYS A 206 -28.19 -22.08 -37.67
CA CYS A 206 -27.84 -20.75 -37.12
C CYS A 206 -27.38 -20.75 -35.64
N LYS A 207 -27.35 -21.91 -34.99
CA LYS A 207 -26.94 -22.14 -33.58
C LYS A 207 -27.71 -21.35 -32.50
N HIS A 208 -28.80 -20.66 -32.86
CA HIS A 208 -29.72 -20.06 -31.91
C HIS A 208 -30.48 -21.13 -31.12
N MET A 209 -30.87 -20.82 -29.89
CA MET A 209 -31.81 -21.64 -29.13
C MET A 209 -33.21 -21.50 -29.72
N VAL A 210 -33.90 -22.61 -29.89
CA VAL A 210 -35.29 -22.68 -30.35
C VAL A 210 -36.08 -23.64 -29.48
N GLU A 211 -37.31 -23.27 -29.13
CA GLU A 211 -38.26 -24.12 -28.45
C GLU A 211 -39.01 -25.00 -29.46
N LEU A 212 -39.22 -26.27 -29.13
CA LEU A 212 -40.05 -27.19 -29.91
C LEU A 212 -41.44 -27.25 -29.29
N GLN A 213 -42.33 -26.38 -29.76
CA GLN A 213 -43.76 -26.52 -29.54
C GLN A 213 -44.26 -27.78 -30.27
N GLU A 214 -45.20 -28.52 -29.67
CA GLU A 214 -45.50 -29.92 -30.01
C GLU A 214 -45.76 -30.18 -31.51
N GLY A 215 -44.97 -31.06 -32.13
CA GLY A 215 -45.26 -31.61 -33.46
C GLY A 215 -44.05 -31.86 -34.37
N CYS A 216 -43.72 -33.14 -34.57
CA CYS A 216 -42.85 -33.71 -35.62
C CYS A 216 -41.41 -33.14 -35.80
N ASN A 217 -40.40 -34.03 -35.80
CA ASN A 217 -38.97 -33.68 -35.95
C ASN A 217 -38.55 -33.18 -37.37
N HIS A 218 -39.48 -32.67 -38.18
CA HIS A 218 -39.21 -32.22 -39.55
C HIS A 218 -38.92 -30.72 -39.62
N MET A 219 -37.70 -30.34 -39.23
CA MET A 219 -37.16 -29.00 -39.54
C MET A 219 -36.99 -28.85 -41.05
N THR A 220 -37.89 -28.10 -41.71
CA THR A 220 -37.67 -27.60 -43.08
C THR A 220 -36.54 -26.57 -43.09
N TRP A 221 -35.62 -26.69 -44.04
CA TRP A 221 -34.30 -26.05 -44.03
C TRP A 221 -34.25 -24.62 -44.56
#